data_AF-A0A2V6NAD2-F1
#
_entry.id   AF-A0A2V6NAD2-F1
#
_cell.length_a   1.000
_cell.length_b   1.000
_cell.length_c   1.000
_cell.angle_alpha   90.00
_cell.angle_beta   90.00
_cell.angle_gamma   90.00
#
_symmetry.space_group_name_H-M   'P 1'
#
loop_
_entity.id
_entity.type
_entity.pdbx_description
1 polymer ?
#
loop_
_entity_poly.entity_id
_entity_poly.type
_entity_poly.pdbx_seq_one_letter_code
_entity_poly.pdbx_strand_id
1 'polypeptide(L)' 'TPQEAVAHVRAKYEHFKAQIKTPEDFIRLTATKSLLTGQPYLVRTRDGKEMPLSTWLSNALREHRENEAR' A
#
# COMPACT_ATOMS: atom_id res chain seq x y z
N THR A 1 6.29 -11.46 -8.59
CA THR A 1 5.14 -12.25 -8.12
C THR A 1 4.43 -11.51 -6.98
N PRO A 2 3.17 -11.86 -6.63
CA PRO A 2 2.49 -11.26 -5.48
C PRO A 2 3.29 -11.36 -4.17
N GLN A 3 4.02 -12.46 -3.98
CA GLN A 3 4.88 -12.70 -2.80
C GLN A 3 6.05 -11.72 -2.74
N GLU A 4 6.70 -11.43 -3.87
CA GLU A 4 7.77 -10.42 -3.94
C GLU A 4 7.24 -9.02 -3.60
N ALA A 5 6.04 -8.66 -4.10
CA ALA A 5 5.43 -7.37 -3.77
C ALA A 5 5.20 -7.21 -2.25
N VAL A 6 4.69 -8.26 -1.59
CA VAL A 6 4.51 -8.27 -0.13
C VAL A 6 5.84 -8.14 0.60
N ALA A 7 6.86 -8.90 0.18
CA ALA A 7 8.20 -8.82 0.78
C ALA A 7 8.79 -7.41 0.66
N HIS A 8 8.65 -6.76 -0.50
CA HIS A 8 9.12 -5.40 -0.71
C HIS A 8 8.38 -4.37 0.14
N VAL A 9 7.05 -4.45 0.24
CA VAL A 9 6.27 -3.55 1.09
C VAL A 9 6.66 -3.73 2.55
N ARG A 10 6.87 -4.97 3.01
CA ARG A 10 7.32 -5.28 4.38
C ARG A 10 8.72 -4.72 4.67
N ALA A 11 9.67 -4.91 3.76
CA ALA A 11 11.01 -4.36 3.92
C ALA A 11 10.99 -2.82 4.03
N LYS A 12 10.15 -2.17 3.22
CA LYS A 12 9.95 -0.71 3.32
C LYS A 12 9.30 -0.30 4.62
N TYR A 13 8.31 -1.05 5.10
CA TYR A 13 7.69 -0.78 6.40
C TYR A 13 8.73 -0.79 7.52
N GLU A 14 9.58 -1.82 7.59
CA GLU A 14 10.64 -1.89 8.61
C GLU A 14 11.63 -0.72 8.48
N HIS A 15 12.02 -0.35 7.25
CA HIS A 15 12.92 0.77 7.00
C HIS A 15 12.32 2.13 7.43
N PHE A 16 11.04 2.37 7.13
CA PHE A 16 10.37 3.64 7.37
C PHE A 16 9.60 3.71 8.69
N LYS A 17 9.60 2.64 9.50
CA LYS A 17 8.76 2.51 10.70
C LYS A 17 8.82 3.71 11.63
N ALA A 18 10.01 4.26 11.86
CA ALA A 18 10.20 5.44 12.72
C ALA A 18 9.58 6.73 12.13
N GLN A 19 9.47 6.82 10.80
CA GLN A 19 8.96 7.97 10.06
C GLN A 19 7.44 7.90 9.83
N ILE A 20 6.84 6.72 9.96
CA ILE A 20 5.40 6.52 9.79
C ILE A 20 4.67 7.03 11.03
N LYS A 21 3.93 8.15 10.90
CA LYS A 21 3.11 8.74 11.97
C LYS A 21 1.62 8.55 11.73
N THR A 22 1.24 8.41 10.46
CA THR A 22 -0.15 8.26 10.02
C THR A 22 -0.30 7.06 9.08
N PRO A 23 -1.51 6.50 8.91
CA PRO A 23 -1.79 5.53 7.85
C PRO A 23 -1.42 6.06 6.45
N GLU A 24 -1.58 7.36 6.22
CA GLU A 24 -1.18 8.04 4.99
C GLU A 24 0.35 8.02 4.78
N ASP A 25 1.14 8.16 5.86
CA ASP A 25 2.60 7.98 5.78
C ASP A 25 2.96 6.55 5.41
N PHE A 26 2.27 5.55 5.97
CA PHE A 26 2.46 4.16 5.58
C PHE A 26 2.24 3.99 4.07
N ILE A 27 1.12 4.48 3.54
CA ILE A 27 0.78 4.38 2.12
C ILE A 27 1.84 5.09 1.26
N ARG A 28 2.20 6.32 1.63
CA ARG A 28 3.17 7.15 0.88
C ARG A 28 4.56 6.53 0.84
N LEU A 29 5.05 6.02 1.98
CA LEU A 29 6.42 5.52 2.12
C LEU A 29 6.58 4.08 1.63
N THR A 30 5.54 3.25 1.74
CA THR A 30 5.66 1.80 1.50
C THR A 30 4.99 1.31 0.23
N ALA A 31 3.88 1.93 -0.20
CA ALA A 31 2.93 1.32 -1.14
C ALA A 31 2.92 1.91 -2.57
N THR A 32 3.85 2.80 -2.89
CA THR A 32 3.86 3.53 -4.18
C THR A 32 4.52 2.73 -5.31
N LYS A 33 5.86 2.66 -5.31
CA LYS A 33 6.64 2.01 -6.36
C LYS A 33 7.94 1.39 -5.85
N SER A 34 8.47 0.41 -6.56
CA SER A 34 9.81 -0.12 -6.31
C SER A 34 10.86 1.00 -6.45
N LEU A 35 11.77 1.10 -5.47
CA LEU A 35 12.92 2.01 -5.58
C LEU A 35 13.96 1.49 -6.58
N LEU A 36 13.99 0.18 -6.81
CA LEU A 36 14.95 -0.48 -7.71
C LEU A 36 14.54 -0.33 -9.18
N THR A 37 13.24 -0.48 -9.49
CA THR A 37 12.75 -0.52 -10.87
C THR A 37 11.85 0.66 -11.24
N GLY A 38 11.41 1.47 -10.26
CA GLY A 38 10.46 2.56 -10.48
C GLY A 38 9.02 2.11 -10.78
N GLN A 39 8.76 0.81 -10.89
CA GLN A 39 7.44 0.28 -11.22
C GLN A 39 6.48 0.34 -10.03
N PRO A 40 5.20 0.71 -10.24
CA PRO A 40 4.20 0.75 -9.17
C PRO A 40 3.90 -0.66 -8.64
N TYR A 41 3.59 -0.75 -7.35
CA TYR A 41 3.01 -1.99 -6.82
C TYR A 41 1.55 -2.09 -7.19
N LEU A 42 1.11 -3.26 -7.64
CA LEU A 42 -0.27 -3.49 -8.09
C LEU A 42 -0.97 -4.50 -7.17
N VAL A 43 -2.26 -4.29 -6.99
CA VAL A 43 -3.19 -5.26 -6.41
C VAL A 43 -4.07 -5.79 -7.52
N ARG A 44 -4.29 -7.10 -7.53
CA ARG A 44 -5.29 -7.75 -8.39
C ARG A 44 -6.50 -8.13 -7.53
N THR A 45 -7.66 -7.58 -7.86
CA THR A 45 -8.92 -7.89 -7.18
C THR A 45 -9.53 -9.20 -7.66
N ARG A 46 -10.54 -9.72 -6.96
CA ARG A 46 -11.16 -11.04 -7.26
C ARG A 46 -11.81 -11.09 -8.66
N ASP A 47 -12.27 -9.95 -9.15
CA ASP A 47 -12.81 -9.76 -10.50
C ASP A 47 -11.71 -9.62 -11.58
N GLY A 48 -10.44 -9.77 -11.22
CA GLY A 48 -9.31 -9.74 -12.13
C GLY A 48 -8.79 -8.34 -12.47
N LYS A 49 -9.42 -7.28 -11.96
CA LYS A 49 -8.96 -5.91 -12.18
C LYS A 49 -7.64 -5.65 -11.44
N GLU A 50 -6.74 -4.91 -12.09
CA GLU A 50 -5.49 -4.45 -11.47
C GLU A 50 -5.56 -2.96 -11.19
N MET A 51 -4.98 -2.56 -10.05
CA MET A 51 -4.83 -1.15 -9.70
C MET A 51 -3.63 -0.90 -8.79
N PRO A 52 -3.11 0.34 -8.72
CA PRO A 52 -2.04 0.69 -7.81
C PRO A 52 -2.38 0.36 -6.36
N LEU A 53 -1.44 -0.26 -5.64
CA LEU A 53 -1.57 -0.60 -4.23
C LEU A 53 -1.84 0.64 -3.37
N SER A 54 -1.18 1.76 -3.66
CA SER A 54 -1.41 3.03 -2.96
C SER A 54 -2.86 3.48 -3.08
N THR A 55 -3.44 3.44 -4.29
CA THR A 55 -4.83 3.80 -4.54
C THR A 55 -5.79 2.87 -3.81
N TRP A 56 -5.51 1.55 -3.86
CA TRP A 56 -6.32 0.56 -3.17
C TRP A 56 -6.32 0.77 -1.65
N LEU A 57 -5.15 0.98 -1.03
CA LEU A 57 -5.04 1.24 0.41
C LEU A 57 -5.70 2.56 0.82
N SER A 58 -5.59 3.62 0.01
CA SER A 58 -6.25 4.90 0.29
C SER A 58 -7.78 4.76 0.30
N ASN A 59 -8.34 3.98 -0.63
CA ASN A 59 -9.77 3.69 -0.65
C ASN A 59 -10.18 2.86 0.56
N ALA A 60 -9.43 1.80 0.88
CA ALA A 60 -9.70 0.96 2.04
C ALA A 60 -9.65 1.75 3.37
N LEU A 61 -8.70 2.68 3.51
CA LEU A 61 -8.61 3.56 4.68
C LEU A 61 -9.81 4.51 4.79
N ARG A 62 -10.26 5.07 3.66
CA ARG A 62 -11.46 5.91 3.63
C ARG A 62 -12.70 5.12 4.07
N GLU A 63 -12.90 3.95 3.47
CA GLU A 63 -14.01 3.04 3.82
C GLU A 63 -13.98 2.62 5.29
N HIS A 64 -12.80 2.31 5.84
CA HIS A 64 -12.64 2.00 7.26
C HIS A 64 -13.14 3.13 8.15
N ARG A 65 -12.72 4.37 7.87
CA ARG A 65 -13.12 5.56 8.65
C ARG A 65 -14.61 5.86 8.53
N GLU A 66 -15.19 5.69 7.35
CA GLU A 66 -16.63 5.83 7.14
C GLU A 66 -17.44 4.80 7.93
N ASN A 67 -16.93 3.57 8.03
CA ASN A 67 -17.55 2.50 8.81
C ASN A 67 -17.40 2.71 10.32
N GLU A 68 -16.27 3.25 10.79
CA GLU A 68 -16.09 3.61 12.21
C GLU A 68 -16.99 4.78 12.66
N ALA A 69 -17.41 5.64 11.72
CA ALA A 69 -18.28 6.77 11.99
C ALA A 69 -19.79 6.44 11.96
N ARG A 70 -20.14 5.22 11.55
CA ARG A 70 -21.53 4.69 11.57
C ARG A 70 -21.86 4.03 12.89
#